data_AF-A0A9E5UQC8-F1
#
_entry.id   AF-A0A9E5UQC8-F1
#
_cell.length_a   1.000
_cell.length_b   1.000
_cell.length_c   1.000
_cell.angle_alpha   90.00
_cell.angle_beta   90.00
_cell.angle_gamma   90.00
#
_symmetry.space_group_name_H-M   'P 1'
#
loop_
_entity.id
_entity.type
_entity.pdbx_description
1 polymer ?
#
loop_
_entity_poly.entity_id
_entity_poly.type
_entity_poly.pdbx_seq_one_letter_code
_entity_poly.pdbx_strand_id
1 'polypeptide(L)'
;MLVYATAIPAGQAQALQTLHPSPPPPLQASLDVLENTWLRVEFAQGMVQQIYDKRRQTKLLQAPISYQFFRDQGQYWDAWNIDPNYADYLLEGWQVEALELLET
;
A
#
# COMPACT_ATOMS: atom_id res chain seq x y z
N MET A 1 -5.98 -9.13 -19.27
CA MET A 1 -7.28 -9.83 -19.17
C MET A 1 -7.13 -10.93 -18.13
N LEU A 2 -7.74 -10.80 -16.96
CA LEU A 2 -7.68 -11.81 -15.89
C LEU A 2 -8.98 -12.60 -15.89
N VAL A 3 -8.89 -13.94 -15.81
CA VAL A 3 -10.03 -14.86 -15.79
C VAL A 3 -9.99 -15.61 -14.46
N TYR A 4 -11.09 -15.59 -13.70
CA TYR A 4 -11.23 -16.40 -12.48
C TYR A 4 -12.09 -17.63 -12.77
N ALA A 5 -11.60 -18.80 -12.39
CA ALA A 5 -12.43 -19.99 -12.23
C ALA A 5 -12.80 -20.10 -10.74
N THR A 6 -14.09 -20.22 -10.43
CA THR A 6 -14.47 -20.77 -9.13
C THR A 6 -14.03 -22.24 -9.07
N ALA A 7 -13.87 -22.81 -7.87
CA ALA A 7 -13.41 -24.19 -7.73
C ALA A 7 -14.29 -25.14 -8.55
N ILE A 8 -13.75 -25.69 -9.65
CA ILE A 8 -14.45 -26.62 -10.52
C ILE A 8 -14.32 -28.01 -9.90
N PRO A 9 -15.44 -28.67 -9.52
CA PRO A 9 -15.39 -30.06 -9.09
C PRO A 9 -14.78 -30.95 -10.18
N ALA A 10 -13.98 -31.94 -9.78
CA ALA A 10 -13.31 -32.84 -10.73
C ALA A 10 -14.32 -33.46 -11.71
N GLY A 11 -14.04 -33.35 -13.01
CA GLY A 11 -14.83 -33.96 -14.09
C GLY A 11 -15.93 -33.09 -14.69
N GLN A 12 -16.05 -31.81 -14.31
CA GLN A 12 -16.97 -30.86 -14.95
C GLN A 12 -16.22 -29.81 -15.77
N ALA A 13 -16.80 -29.40 -16.89
CA ALA A 13 -16.38 -28.22 -17.63
C ALA A 13 -17.44 -27.12 -17.43
N GLN A 14 -17.01 -25.93 -17.00
CA GLN A 14 -17.86 -24.74 -16.93
C GLN A 14 -17.42 -23.73 -17.98
N ALA A 15 -18.38 -23.08 -18.64
CA ALA A 15 -18.10 -21.97 -19.54
C ALA A 15 -17.48 -20.81 -18.74
N LEU A 16 -16.34 -20.29 -19.21
CA LEU A 16 -15.71 -19.11 -18.62
C LEU A 16 -16.64 -17.91 -18.86
N GLN A 17 -17.26 -17.41 -17.80
CA GLN A 17 -18.01 -16.16 -17.87
C GLN A 17 -17.02 -15.00 -17.81
N THR A 18 -17.18 -14.04 -18.71
CA THR A 18 -16.47 -12.75 -18.62
C THR A 18 -17.04 -11.99 -17.42
N LEU A 19 -16.37 -12.07 -16.27
CA LEU A 19 -16.65 -11.15 -15.18
C LEU A 19 -16.09 -9.78 -15.59
N HIS A 20 -16.98 -8.80 -15.69
CA HIS A 20 -16.53 -7.42 -15.71
C HIS A 20 -15.90 -7.16 -14.34
N PRO A 21 -14.65 -6.67 -14.26
CA PRO A 21 -14.10 -6.27 -12.97
C PRO A 21 -15.08 -5.26 -12.36
N SER A 22 -15.53 -5.54 -11.14
CA SER A 22 -16.29 -4.52 -10.41
C SER A 22 -15.42 -3.28 -10.32
N PRO A 23 -15.98 -2.08 -10.53
CA PRO A 23 -15.20 -0.87 -10.39
C PRO A 23 -14.57 -0.86 -9.00
N PRO A 24 -13.30 -0.47 -8.90
CA PRO A 24 -12.63 -0.36 -7.62
C PRO A 24 -13.47 0.55 -6.70
N PRO A 25 -13.50 0.26 -5.39
CA PRO A 25 -14.26 1.09 -4.48
C PRO A 25 -13.74 2.52 -4.54
N PRO A 26 -14.64 3.51 -4.34
CA PRO A 26 -14.23 4.90 -4.33
C PRO A 26 -13.11 5.09 -3.30
N LEU A 27 -12.02 5.68 -3.77
CA LEU A 27 -10.86 6.04 -2.97
C LEU A 27 -10.87 7.55 -2.76
N GLN A 28 -10.80 7.97 -1.52
CA GLN A 28 -10.69 9.37 -1.13
C GLN A 28 -9.29 9.59 -0.57
N ALA A 29 -8.63 10.64 -1.04
CA ALA A 29 -7.28 10.97 -0.62
C ALA A 29 -7.16 12.47 -0.33
N SER A 30 -6.51 12.78 0.78
CA SER A 30 -6.06 14.11 1.19
C SER A 30 -4.69 13.98 1.85
N LEU A 31 -4.06 15.10 2.21
CA LEU A 31 -2.76 15.09 2.90
C LEU A 31 -2.80 14.37 4.26
N ASP A 32 -3.97 14.32 4.90
CA ASP A 32 -4.11 13.76 6.24
C ASP A 32 -4.82 12.40 6.26
N VAL A 33 -5.51 12.03 5.17
CA VAL A 33 -6.33 10.81 5.13
C VAL A 33 -6.30 10.13 3.77
N LEU A 34 -6.14 8.81 3.75
CA LEU A 34 -6.44 7.93 2.62
C LEU A 34 -7.50 6.92 3.04
N GLU A 35 -8.66 6.91 2.37
CA GLU A 35 -9.81 6.11 2.81
C GLU A 35 -10.55 5.47 1.64
N ASN A 36 -10.94 4.21 1.84
CA ASN A 36 -11.90 3.51 0.99
C ASN A 36 -12.97 2.79 1.84
N THR A 37 -13.73 1.88 1.23
CA THR A 37 -14.77 1.10 1.92
C THR A 37 -14.25 0.28 3.10
N TRP A 38 -13.00 -0.18 3.06
CA TRP A 38 -12.46 -1.15 4.02
C TRP A 38 -11.45 -0.58 4.99
N LEU A 39 -10.66 0.41 4.57
CA LEU A 39 -9.56 0.97 5.33
C LEU A 39 -9.65 2.48 5.39
N ARG A 40 -9.18 3.04 6.51
CA ARG A 40 -8.83 4.45 6.67
C ARG A 40 -7.40 4.53 7.19
N VAL A 41 -6.56 5.29 6.52
CA VAL A 41 -5.19 5.58 6.91
C VAL A 41 -5.12 7.04 7.28
N GLU A 42 -4.61 7.34 8.46
CA GLU A 42 -4.41 8.72 8.94
C GLU A 42 -2.93 9.06 8.90
N PHE A 43 -2.63 10.25 8.40
CA PHE A 43 -1.28 10.80 8.28
C PHE A 43 -1.13 12.05 9.14
N ALA A 44 0.08 12.30 9.64
CA ALA A 44 0.47 13.57 10.23
C ALA A 44 1.98 13.76 10.10
N GLN A 45 2.42 14.96 9.71
CA GLN A 45 3.85 15.24 9.42
C GLN A 45 4.49 14.21 8.47
N GLY A 46 3.69 13.70 7.53
CA GLY A 46 4.08 12.63 6.62
C GLY A 46 4.33 11.27 7.29
N MET A 47 3.97 11.06 8.53
CA MET A 47 4.01 9.74 9.17
C MET A 47 2.63 9.08 9.07
N VAL A 48 2.60 7.76 9.01
CA VAL A 48 1.35 7.01 9.18
C VAL A 48 1.03 6.95 10.67
N GLN A 49 0.00 7.65 11.10
CA GLN A 49 -0.39 7.72 12.50
C GLN A 49 -1.17 6.48 12.92
N GLN A 50 -2.08 6.02 12.06
CA GLN A 50 -2.94 4.88 12.35
C GLN A 50 -3.54 4.31 11.06
N ILE A 51 -3.83 3.01 11.09
CA ILE A 51 -4.61 2.32 10.06
C ILE A 51 -5.82 1.68 10.74
N TYR A 52 -7.01 1.97 10.24
CA TYR A 52 -8.27 1.44 10.77
C TYR A 52 -8.86 0.43 9.80
N ASP A 53 -9.14 -0.80 10.27
CA ASP A 53 -9.98 -1.75 9.53
C ASP A 53 -11.45 -1.46 9.83
N LYS A 54 -12.17 -0.90 8.86
CA LYS A 54 -13.58 -0.50 8.98
C LYS A 54 -14.51 -1.69 9.13
N ARG A 55 -14.11 -2.88 8.66
CA ARG A 55 -14.92 -4.11 8.76
C ARG A 55 -14.90 -4.67 10.18
N ARG A 56 -13.77 -4.49 10.88
CA ARG A 56 -13.55 -4.95 12.25
C ARG A 56 -13.64 -3.84 13.30
N GLN A 57 -13.79 -2.59 12.85
CA GLN A 57 -13.81 -1.40 13.69
C GLN A 57 -12.61 -1.32 14.65
N THR A 58 -11.42 -1.63 14.16
CA THR A 58 -10.21 -1.73 15.00
C THR A 58 -9.03 -0.95 14.42
N LYS A 59 -8.16 -0.50 15.32
CA LYS A 59 -6.85 0.09 15.03
C LYS A 59 -5.83 -1.02 14.82
N LEU A 60 -5.03 -0.92 13.77
CA LEU A 60 -4.07 -1.96 13.38
C LEU A 60 -2.64 -1.66 13.86
N LEU A 61 -2.29 -0.39 14.02
CA LEU A 61 -0.95 0.02 14.46
C LEU A 61 -0.89 0.19 15.97
N GLN A 62 0.18 -0.34 16.57
CA GLN A 62 0.51 -0.14 17.98
C GLN A 62 1.17 1.23 18.23
N ALA A 63 1.86 1.78 17.22
CA ALA A 63 2.50 3.08 17.24
C ALA A 63 2.56 3.67 15.81
N PRO A 64 2.75 4.99 15.66
CA PRO A 64 2.97 5.61 14.35
C PRO A 64 4.18 5.04 13.61
N ILE A 65 4.15 5.09 12.27
CA ILE A 65 5.24 4.65 11.39
C ILE A 65 5.78 5.87 10.62
N SER A 66 7.08 6.08 10.70
CA SER A 66 7.78 7.15 9.98
C SER A 66 8.36 6.66 8.65
N TYR A 67 8.28 7.47 7.60
CA TYR A 67 9.14 7.27 6.42
C TYR A 67 10.58 7.65 6.74
N GLN A 68 11.51 6.80 6.34
CA GLN A 68 12.94 7.01 6.49
C GLN A 68 13.57 6.99 5.10
N PHE A 69 14.38 8.00 4.82
CA PHE A 69 15.05 8.18 3.55
C PHE A 69 16.52 7.92 3.77
N PHE A 70 17.16 7.20 2.86
CA PHE A 70 18.58 6.87 2.95
C PHE A 70 19.28 7.31 1.67
N ARG A 71 20.53 7.75 1.79
CA ARG A 71 21.33 8.13 0.62
C ARG A 71 21.62 6.89 -0.21
N ASP A 72 21.22 6.92 -1.48
CA ASP A 72 21.65 5.93 -2.45
C ASP A 72 23.06 6.27 -2.96
N GLN A 73 23.99 5.32 -2.79
CA GLN A 73 25.34 5.38 -3.32
C GLN A 73 25.58 4.06 -4.03
N GLY A 74 25.42 4.04 -5.35
CA GLY A 74 25.46 2.82 -6.15
C GLY A 74 26.61 1.88 -5.74
N GLN A 75 26.25 0.73 -5.20
CA GLN A 75 27.16 -0.39 -4.97
C GLN A 75 26.71 -1.55 -5.86
N TYR A 76 27.66 -2.34 -6.35
CA TYR A 76 27.34 -3.55 -7.09
C TYR A 76 26.88 -4.62 -6.10
N TRP A 77 25.59 -4.61 -5.78
CA TRP A 77 24.93 -5.69 -5.07
C TRP A 77 23.87 -6.30 -5.97
N ASP A 78 23.64 -7.59 -5.77
CA ASP A 78 22.40 -8.20 -6.23
C ASP A 78 21.24 -7.40 -5.65
N ALA A 79 20.19 -7.17 -6.44
CA ALA A 79 19.06 -6.28 -6.16
C ALA A 79 18.21 -6.64 -4.91
N TRP A 80 18.71 -7.53 -4.05
CA TRP A 80 18.08 -8.06 -2.85
C TRP A 80 18.84 -7.70 -1.56
N ASN A 81 20.04 -7.11 -1.65
CA ASN A 81 20.82 -6.74 -0.47
C ASN A 81 20.65 -5.26 -0.12
N ILE A 82 20.46 -5.00 1.17
CA ILE A 82 20.49 -3.65 1.78
C ILE A 82 21.93 -3.39 2.26
N ASP A 83 22.40 -2.14 2.17
CA ASP A 83 23.72 -1.76 2.71
C ASP A 83 23.79 -2.16 4.18
N PRO A 84 24.76 -2.98 4.63
CA PRO A 84 24.90 -3.28 6.06
C PRO A 84 25.07 -2.03 6.92
N ASN A 85 25.55 -0.93 6.33
CA ASN A 85 25.73 0.37 6.98
C ASN A 85 24.68 1.41 6.53
N TYR A 86 23.53 1.00 5.97
CA TYR A 86 22.49 1.94 5.52
C TYR A 86 22.08 2.95 6.60
N ALA A 87 22.10 2.51 7.87
CA ALA A 87 21.76 3.33 9.02
C ALA A 87 22.66 4.56 9.19
N ASP A 88 23.90 4.52 8.70
CA ASP A 88 24.85 5.64 8.74
C ASP A 88 24.53 6.73 7.70
N TYR A 89 23.57 6.45 6.81
CA TYR A 89 23.24 7.30 5.67
C TYR A 89 21.79 7.78 5.67
N LEU A 90 21.18 7.90 6.86
CA LEU A 90 19.84 8.48 7.02
C LEU A 90 19.82 9.95 6.54
N LEU A 91 18.80 10.30 5.77
CA LEU A 91 18.51 11.65 5.30
C LEU A 91 17.37 12.23 6.15
N GLU A 92 17.66 13.36 6.81
CA GLU A 92 16.71 14.09 7.66
C GLU A 92 16.08 15.28 6.92
N GLY A 93 15.04 15.87 7.53
CA GLY A 93 14.50 17.16 7.08
C GLY A 93 13.60 17.10 5.84
N TRP A 94 13.04 15.93 5.53
CA TRP A 94 12.05 15.81 4.46
C TRP A 94 10.69 16.40 4.90
N GLN A 95 9.93 16.89 3.94
CA GLN A 95 8.57 17.40 4.13
C GLN A 95 7.66 16.88 3.01
N VAL A 96 6.39 16.67 3.32
CA VAL A 96 5.39 16.30 2.30
C VAL A 96 5.07 17.52 1.46
N GLU A 97 5.36 17.46 0.16
CA GLU A 97 5.04 18.53 -0.78
C GLU A 97 3.64 18.38 -1.38
N ALA A 98 3.30 17.17 -1.84
CA ALA A 98 2.03 16.88 -2.48
C ALA A 98 1.62 15.41 -2.28
N LEU A 99 0.33 15.15 -2.49
CA LEU A 99 -0.22 13.81 -2.60
C LEU A 99 -1.05 13.74 -3.89
N GLU A 100 -0.71 12.79 -4.76
CA GLU A 100 -1.37 12.57 -6.04
C GLU A 100 -1.87 11.13 -6.12
N LEU A 101 -3.11 10.96 -6.58
CA LEU A 101 -3.70 9.66 -6.86
C LEU A 101 -3.60 9.39 -8.36
N LEU A 102 -2.72 8.47 -8.76
CA LEU A 102 -2.41 8.22 -10.18
C LEU A 102 -3.40 7.28 -10.87
N GLU A 103 -4.00 6.35 -10.13
CA GLU A 103 -4.90 5.33 -10.68
C GLU A 103 -6.06 5.09 -9.71
N THR A 104 -7.27 4.98 -10.25
CA THR A 104 -8.48 4.52 -9.55
C THR A 104 -9.01 3.28 -10.20
#